data_AF-A0A0P7B8X9-F1
#
_entry.id   AF-A0A0P7B8X9-F1
#
_cell.length_a   1.000
_cell.length_b   1.000
_cell.length_c   1.000
_cell.angle_alpha   90.00
_cell.angle_beta   90.00
_cell.angle_gamma   90.00
#
_symmetry.space_group_name_H-M   'P 1'
#
loop_
_entity.id
_entity.type
_entity.pdbx_description
1 polymer ?
#
loop_
_entity_poly.entity_id
_entity_poly.type
_entity_poly.pdbx_seq_one_letter_code
_entity_poly.pdbx_strand_id
1 'polypeptide(L)'
;MMSSHTQSTMVSSMVHKQWGNLLLGASFARGFTYILIFLNPPKSVLPSRPPTELLASFGLISGGIIFMASAEDTIQGMIRYDLDAMFMYTVTMGLVGLLMAWEVIVLAIKGWAVRYERCRASHRANMSV
;
A
#
# COMPACT_ATOMS: atom_id res chain seq x y z
N MET A 1 6.90 21.93 -0.33
CA MET A 1 6.05 20.72 -0.26
C MET A 1 5.20 20.80 1.00
N MET A 2 4.04 20.15 1.05
CA MET A 2 3.22 20.11 2.28
C MET A 2 4.05 19.63 3.49
N SER A 3 4.95 18.66 3.30
CA SER A 3 5.91 18.17 4.31
C SER A 3 6.81 19.23 4.98
N SER A 4 6.85 20.47 4.49
CA SER A 4 7.75 21.54 4.95
C SER A 4 7.05 22.70 5.65
N HIS A 5 5.75 22.60 5.96
CA HIS A 5 5.09 23.61 6.78
C HIS A 5 5.64 23.60 8.21
N THR A 6 5.87 24.79 8.76
CA THR A 6 6.30 24.98 10.15
C THR A 6 5.30 24.30 11.09
N GLN A 7 5.77 23.36 11.90
CA GLN A 7 4.96 22.72 12.93
C GLN A 7 5.33 23.26 14.31
N SER A 8 4.37 23.26 15.22
CA SER A 8 4.52 23.79 16.58
C SER A 8 5.48 22.96 17.45
N THR A 9 5.63 21.67 17.14
CA THR A 9 6.49 20.74 17.88
C THR A 9 7.39 19.95 16.95
N MET A 10 8.48 19.41 17.51
CA MET A 10 9.40 18.56 16.75
C MET A 10 8.78 17.23 16.36
N VAL A 11 7.99 16.63 17.25
CA VAL A 11 7.21 15.41 16.94
C VAL A 11 6.28 15.65 15.75
N SER A 12 5.51 16.74 15.75
CA SER A 12 4.65 17.09 14.61
C SER A 12 5.47 17.31 13.34
N SER A 13 6.58 18.05 13.41
CA SER A 13 7.47 18.27 12.25
C SER A 13 7.96 16.96 11.63
N MET A 14 8.31 15.98 12.46
CA MET A 14 8.78 14.67 12.01
C MET A 14 7.68 13.85 11.37
N VAL A 15 6.51 13.73 12.01
CA VAL A 15 5.34 13.02 11.48
C VAL A 15 4.88 13.67 10.16
N HIS A 16 4.90 15.00 10.08
CA HIS A 16 4.51 15.74 8.88
C HIS A 16 5.43 15.46 7.68
N LYS A 17 6.74 15.32 7.93
CA LYS A 17 7.71 14.90 6.91
C LYS A 17 7.49 13.45 6.49
N GLN A 18 7.22 12.55 7.44
CA GLN A 18 7.01 11.13 7.16
C GLN A 18 5.86 10.88 6.18
N TRP A 19 4.64 11.38 6.47
CA TRP A 19 3.52 11.16 5.55
C TRP A 19 3.76 11.81 4.19
N GLY A 20 4.36 13.01 4.17
CA GLY A 20 4.61 13.72 2.93
C GLY A 20 5.59 13.00 2.02
N ASN A 21 6.64 12.38 2.58
CA ASN A 21 7.58 11.57 1.81
C ASN A 21 6.94 10.28 1.27
N LEU A 22 6.08 9.63 2.05
CA LEU A 22 5.34 8.43 1.63
C LEU A 22 4.37 8.73 0.48
N LEU A 23 3.58 9.82 0.58
CA LEU A 23 2.66 10.23 -0.48
C LEU A 23 3.40 10.73 -1.73
N LEU A 24 4.56 11.37 -1.57
CA LEU A 24 5.43 11.73 -2.70
C LEU A 24 5.93 10.46 -3.42
N GLY A 25 6.48 9.50 -2.68
CA GLY A 25 6.93 8.22 -3.23
C GLY A 25 5.79 7.47 -3.93
N ALA A 26 4.60 7.46 -3.32
CA ALA A 26 3.41 6.87 -3.92
C ALA A 26 3.02 7.55 -5.24
N SER A 27 3.11 8.88 -5.30
CA SER A 27 2.82 9.65 -6.51
C SER A 27 3.80 9.34 -7.64
N PHE A 28 5.10 9.22 -7.34
CA PHE A 28 6.10 8.79 -8.32
C PHE A 28 5.86 7.35 -8.81
N ALA A 29 5.60 6.41 -7.89
CA ALA A 29 5.29 5.02 -8.24
C ALA A 29 4.01 4.93 -9.11
N ARG A 30 3.02 5.78 -8.83
CA ARG A 30 1.81 5.89 -9.66
C ARG A 30 2.11 6.47 -11.04
N GLY A 31 2.94 7.51 -11.13
CA GLY A 31 3.39 8.06 -12.41
C GLY A 31 4.07 7.00 -13.27
N PHE A 32 4.97 6.20 -12.68
CA PHE A 32 5.63 5.11 -13.39
C PHE A 32 4.66 4.01 -13.83
N THR A 33 3.65 3.70 -13.01
CA THR A 33 2.58 2.77 -13.38
C THR A 33 1.87 3.22 -14.66
N TYR A 34 1.53 4.51 -14.78
CA TYR A 34 0.91 5.05 -15.98
C TYR A 34 1.84 4.96 -17.20
N ILE A 35 3.13 5.24 -17.04
CA ILE A 35 4.12 5.09 -18.11
C ILE A 35 4.19 3.64 -18.58
N LEU A 36 4.31 2.67 -17.66
CA LEU A 36 4.39 1.25 -18.00
C LEU A 36 3.13 0.74 -18.71
N ILE A 37 1.95 1.14 -18.24
CA ILE A 37 0.68 0.76 -18.86
C ILE A 37 0.53 1.42 -20.24
N PHE A 38 0.99 2.66 -20.41
CA PHE A 38 1.01 3.34 -21.70
C PHE A 38 1.90 2.62 -22.71
N LEU A 39 3.10 2.19 -22.30
CA LEU A 39 4.04 1.47 -23.16
C LEU A 39 3.59 0.03 -23.45
N ASN A 40 2.97 -0.65 -22.48
CA ASN A 40 2.52 -2.04 -22.59
C ASN A 40 1.11 -2.20 -22.02
N PRO A 41 0.07 -1.90 -22.81
CA PRO A 41 -1.31 -1.98 -22.34
C PRO A 41 -1.68 -3.43 -21.97
N PRO A 42 -2.44 -3.62 -20.87
CA PRO A 42 -2.83 -4.95 -20.41
C PRO A 42 -3.72 -5.65 -21.43
N LYS A 43 -3.31 -6.84 -21.85
CA LYS A 43 -4.04 -7.68 -22.83
C LYS A 43 -4.93 -8.74 -22.18
N SER A 44 -4.92 -8.84 -20.86
CA SER A 44 -5.64 -9.84 -20.09
C SER A 44 -6.29 -9.22 -18.87
N VAL A 45 -7.40 -9.82 -18.44
CA VAL A 45 -8.07 -9.55 -17.16
C VAL A 45 -7.31 -10.14 -15.97
N LEU A 46 -6.31 -10.99 -16.23
CA LEU A 46 -5.40 -11.48 -15.20
C LEU A 46 -4.49 -10.33 -14.75
N PRO A 47 -4.14 -10.28 -13.45
CA PRO A 47 -3.36 -9.17 -12.91
C PRO A 47 -1.95 -9.13 -13.49
N SER A 48 -1.76 -8.45 -14.61
CA SER A 48 -0.46 -7.95 -15.07
C SER A 48 -0.15 -6.64 -14.33
N ARG A 49 -0.08 -6.70 -13.01
CA ARG A 49 0.17 -5.49 -12.21
C ARG A 49 1.66 -5.16 -12.29
N PRO A 50 2.07 -4.01 -12.85
CA PRO A 50 3.46 -3.62 -12.76
C PRO A 50 3.87 -3.51 -11.29
N PRO A 51 5.10 -3.90 -10.89
CA PRO A 51 5.54 -3.86 -9.49
C PRO A 51 5.34 -2.51 -8.80
N THR A 52 5.23 -1.42 -9.57
CA THR A 52 5.00 -0.07 -9.08
C THR A 52 3.60 0.20 -8.56
N GLU A 53 2.59 -0.59 -8.93
CA GLU A 53 1.27 -0.49 -8.29
C GLU A 53 1.35 -0.88 -6.82
N LEU A 54 2.13 -1.92 -6.49
CA LEU A 54 2.31 -2.36 -5.11
C LEU A 54 2.96 -1.26 -4.27
N LEU A 55 4.00 -0.61 -4.80
CA LEU A 55 4.69 0.50 -4.13
C LEU A 55 3.78 1.73 -3.98
N ALA A 56 2.98 2.04 -4.99
CA ALA A 56 2.01 3.13 -4.92
C ALA A 56 0.96 2.86 -3.83
N SER A 57 0.39 1.65 -3.79
CA SER A 57 -0.55 1.24 -2.74
C SER A 57 0.06 1.29 -1.35
N PHE A 58 1.28 0.77 -1.18
CA PHE A 58 1.98 0.81 0.10
C PHE A 58 2.16 2.24 0.60
N GLY A 59 2.68 3.14 -0.26
CA GLY A 59 2.89 4.54 0.08
C GLY A 59 1.59 5.30 0.34
N LEU A 60 0.50 5.02 -0.38
CA LEU A 60 -0.81 5.63 -0.12
C LEU A 60 -1.43 5.19 1.20
N ILE A 61 -1.41 3.89 1.52
CA ILE A 61 -2.00 3.36 2.75
C ILE A 61 -1.18 3.85 3.96
N SER A 62 0.14 3.64 3.93
CA SER A 62 1.02 4.05 5.02
C SER A 62 1.06 5.57 5.18
N GLY A 63 1.20 6.32 4.09
CA GLY A 63 1.16 7.78 4.09
C GLY A 63 -0.18 8.32 4.58
N GLY A 64 -1.30 7.70 4.22
CA GLY A 64 -2.63 8.07 4.70
C GLY A 64 -2.79 7.89 6.20
N ILE A 65 -2.32 6.77 6.77
CA ILE A 65 -2.37 6.53 8.21
C ILE A 65 -1.50 7.56 8.96
N ILE A 66 -0.25 7.78 8.53
CA ILE A 66 0.64 8.77 9.16
C ILE A 66 0.09 10.20 8.98
N PHE A 67 -0.60 10.49 7.88
CA PHE A 67 -1.28 11.77 7.68
C PHE A 67 -2.40 11.97 8.72
N MET A 68 -3.23 10.96 8.97
CA MET A 68 -4.23 11.02 10.04
C MET A 68 -3.58 11.14 11.43
N ALA A 69 -2.45 10.48 11.65
CA ALA A 69 -1.69 10.58 12.91
C ALA A 69 -1.05 11.97 13.12
N SER A 70 -0.94 12.80 12.07
CA SER A 70 -0.40 14.16 12.16
C SER A 70 -1.40 15.21 12.68
N ALA A 71 -2.64 14.80 13.01
CA ALA A 71 -3.62 15.66 13.67
C ALA A 71 -3.12 16.12 15.05
N GLU A 72 -3.42 17.37 15.42
CA GLU A 72 -2.90 17.98 16.64
C GLU A 72 -3.20 17.17 17.90
N ASP A 73 -4.45 16.70 18.07
CA ASP A 73 -4.86 15.87 19.21
C ASP A 73 -4.05 14.56 19.31
N THR A 74 -3.77 13.93 18.18
CA THR A 74 -2.97 12.70 18.12
C THR A 74 -1.51 12.99 18.49
N ILE A 75 -0.94 14.07 17.97
CA ILE A 75 0.42 14.52 18.33
C ILE A 75 0.51 14.82 19.83
N GLN A 76 -0.47 15.52 20.41
CA GLN A 76 -0.49 15.79 21.84
C GLN A 76 -0.59 14.49 22.66
N GLY A 77 -1.35 13.50 22.16
CA GLY A 77 -1.36 12.15 22.71
C GLY A 77 0.03 11.50 22.68
N MET A 78 0.72 11.55 21.54
CA MET A 78 2.08 11.02 21.42
C MET A 78 3.04 11.68 22.41
N ILE A 79 3.02 13.01 22.53
CA ILE A 79 3.85 13.75 23.48
C ILE A 79 3.53 13.36 24.93
N ARG A 80 2.23 13.25 25.27
CA ARG A 80 1.78 12.89 26.62
C ARG A 80 2.22 11.49 27.05
N TYR A 81 2.25 10.55 26.11
CA TYR A 81 2.65 9.16 26.36
C TYR A 81 4.11 8.88 26.01
N ASP A 82 4.93 9.91 25.75
CA ASP A 82 6.35 9.79 25.40
C ASP A 82 6.61 8.86 24.19
N LEU A 83 5.72 8.93 23.18
CA LEU A 83 5.82 8.16 21.95
C LEU A 83 6.54 8.97 20.87
N ASP A 84 7.64 8.43 20.36
CA ASP A 84 8.39 9.06 19.27
C ASP A 84 7.72 8.87 17.89
N ALA A 85 8.00 9.78 16.96
CA ALA A 85 7.54 9.70 15.58
C ALA A 85 8.00 8.40 14.85
N MET A 86 9.18 7.87 15.17
CA MET A 86 9.67 6.61 14.60
C MET A 86 8.93 5.38 15.11
N PHE A 87 8.41 5.43 16.34
CA PHE A 87 7.57 4.36 16.88
C PHE A 87 6.28 4.24 16.07
N MET A 88 5.55 5.35 15.92
CA MET A 88 4.32 5.39 15.11
C MET A 88 4.57 4.99 13.66
N TYR A 89 5.69 5.40 13.08
CA TYR A 89 6.09 5.01 11.74
C TYR A 89 6.31 3.51 11.61
N THR A 90 7.13 2.91 12.48
CA THR A 90 7.45 1.48 12.44
C THR A 90 6.20 0.62 12.62
N VAL A 91 5.35 0.96 13.60
CA VAL A 91 4.09 0.26 13.83
C VAL A 91 3.18 0.34 12.60
N THR A 92 3.08 1.51 11.99
CA THR A 92 2.29 1.70 10.76
C THR A 92 2.85 0.87 9.61
N MET A 93 4.16 0.86 9.39
CA MET A 93 4.77 0.05 8.32
C MET A 93 4.55 -1.44 8.52
N GLY A 94 4.67 -1.93 9.76
CA GLY A 94 4.37 -3.31 10.11
C GLY A 94 2.90 -3.66 9.86
N LEU A 95 1.97 -2.82 10.34
CA LEU A 95 0.54 -3.01 10.13
C LEU A 95 0.17 -3.03 8.65
N VAL A 96 0.64 -2.06 7.87
CA VAL A 96 0.38 -2.00 6.42
C VAL A 96 1.01 -3.19 5.70
N GLY A 97 2.21 -3.60 6.09
CA GLY A 97 2.85 -4.81 5.55
C GLY A 97 2.01 -6.08 5.80
N LEU A 98 1.50 -6.26 7.02
CA LEU A 98 0.62 -7.40 7.35
C LEU A 98 -0.70 -7.36 6.58
N LEU A 99 -1.33 -6.19 6.47
CA LEU A 99 -2.56 -6.00 5.70
C LEU A 99 -2.34 -6.33 4.22
N MET A 100 -1.27 -5.82 3.62
CA MET A 100 -0.96 -6.11 2.21
C MET A 100 -0.58 -7.58 1.99
N ALA A 101 0.13 -8.20 2.93
CA ALA A 101 0.42 -9.64 2.89
C ALA A 101 -0.88 -10.47 2.94
N TRP A 102 -1.84 -10.06 3.78
CA TRP A 102 -3.15 -10.69 3.84
C TRP A 102 -3.90 -10.60 2.51
N GLU A 103 -3.92 -9.43 1.87
CA GLU A 103 -4.53 -9.28 0.53
C GLU A 103 -3.87 -10.20 -0.51
N VAL A 104 -2.54 -10.35 -0.47
CA VAL A 104 -1.82 -11.27 -1.37
C VAL A 104 -2.22 -12.72 -1.10
N ILE A 105 -2.37 -13.13 0.16
CA ILE A 105 -2.84 -14.48 0.52
C ILE A 105 -4.25 -14.73 -0.03
N VAL A 106 -5.18 -13.79 0.15
CA VAL A 106 -6.56 -13.91 -0.36
C VAL A 106 -6.57 -14.03 -1.89
N LEU A 107 -5.78 -13.22 -2.58
CA LEU A 107 -5.64 -13.29 -4.05
C LEU A 107 -5.00 -14.61 -4.50
N ALA A 108 -4.03 -15.13 -3.75
CA ALA A 108 -3.40 -16.42 -4.04
C ALA A 108 -4.39 -17.58 -3.89
N ILE A 109 -5.21 -17.58 -2.82
CA ILE A 109 -6.28 -18.58 -2.61
C ILE A 109 -7.28 -18.53 -3.76
N LYS A 110 -7.73 -17.33 -4.15
CA LYS A 110 -8.64 -17.15 -5.30
C LYS A 110 -8.01 -17.68 -6.60
N GLY A 111 -6.75 -17.34 -6.86
CA GLY A 111 -6.02 -17.81 -8.04
C GLY A 111 -5.89 -19.34 -8.09
N TRP A 112 -5.62 -19.96 -6.94
CA TRP A 112 -5.57 -21.41 -6.80
C TRP A 112 -6.92 -22.08 -7.07
N ALA A 113 -8.01 -21.57 -6.47
CA ALA A 113 -9.36 -22.09 -6.67
C ALA A 113 -9.80 -22.02 -8.14
N VAL A 114 -9.58 -20.88 -8.81
CA VAL A 114 -9.91 -20.70 -10.24
C VAL A 114 -9.12 -21.68 -11.11
N ARG A 115 -7.84 -21.91 -10.81
CA ARG A 115 -7.02 -22.89 -11.54
C ARG A 115 -7.55 -24.31 -11.33
N TYR A 116 -7.91 -24.66 -10.09
CA TYR A 116 -8.46 -25.96 -9.74
C TYR A 116 -9.76 -26.26 -10.51
N GLU A 117 -10.69 -25.31 -10.56
CA GLU A 117 -11.96 -25.47 -11.29
C GLU A 117 -11.75 -25.64 -12.80
N ARG A 118 -10.84 -24.87 -13.41
CA ARG A 118 -10.50 -24.99 -14.83
C ARG A 118 -9.95 -26.37 -15.16
N CYS A 119 -8.99 -26.87 -14.37
CA CYS A 119 -8.45 -28.21 -14.54
C CYS A 119 -9.54 -29.29 -14.41
N ARG A 120 -10.46 -29.13 -13.45
CA ARG A 120 -11.56 -30.08 -13.24
C ARG A 120 -12.57 -30.07 -14.40
N ALA A 121 -12.86 -28.90 -14.97
CA ALA A 121 -13.73 -28.76 -16.13
C ALA A 121 -13.11 -29.42 -17.38
N SER A 122 -11.82 -29.19 -17.65
CA SER A 122 -11.10 -29.84 -18.76
C SER A 122 -11.08 -31.36 -18.62
N HIS A 123 -10.89 -31.88 -17.40
CA HIS A 123 -10.89 -33.32 -17.16
C HIS A 123 -12.26 -33.96 -17.41
N ARG A 124 -13.36 -33.28 -17.04
CA ARG A 124 -14.73 -33.74 -17.34
C ARG A 124 -15.03 -33.75 -18.85
N ALA A 125 -14.61 -32.72 -19.58
CA ALA A 125 -14.82 -32.64 -21.02
C ALA A 125 -14.11 -33.78 -21.78
N ASN A 126 -12.93 -34.19 -21.33
CA ASN A 126 -12.20 -35.32 -21.92
C ASN A 126 -12.82 -36.70 -21.64
N MET A 127 -13.67 -36.85 -20.61
CA MET A 127 -14.34 -38.12 -20.30
C MET A 127 -15.72 -38.26 -20.99
N SER A 128 -16.21 -37.19 -21.62
CA SER A 128 -17.50 -37.16 -22.34
C SER A 128 -17.37 -37.34 -23.86
N VAL A 129 -16.16 -37.61 -24.36
CA VAL A 129 -15.82 -37.92 -25.76
C VAL A 129 -15.38 -39.38 -25.83
#